data_AF-A0A3N5TV29-F1
#
_entry.id   AF-A0A3N5TV29-F1
#
_cell.length_a   1.000
_cell.length_b   1.000
_cell.length_c   1.000
_cell.angle_alpha   90.00
_cell.angle_beta   90.00
_cell.angle_gamma   90.00
#
_symmetry.space_group_name_H-M   'P 1'
#
loop_
_entity.id
_entity.type
_entity.pdbx_description
1 polymer ?
#
loop_
_entity_poly.entity_id
_entity_poly.type
_entity_poly.pdbx_seq_one_letter_code
_entity_poly.pdbx_strand_id
1 'polypeptide(L)'
;MAGEKIEYGPDGRLVVPDEPVIPYIEGDGVGPDIWRASVRVFEAAVQKCYGNRRRVRWLEAFAGEKAFGLKRDWAPEETIEAILEYKVGIKGPL
;
A
#
# COMPACT_ATOMS: atom_id res chain seq x y z
N MET A 1 -10.97 12.12 -7.37
CA MET A 1 -9.63 12.72 -7.52
C MET A 1 -8.61 11.62 -7.25
N ALA A 2 -7.50 11.61 -7.98
CA ALA A 2 -6.44 10.63 -7.78
C ALA A 2 -5.70 10.91 -6.46
N GLY A 3 -5.20 9.87 -5.79
CA GLY A 3 -4.38 10.06 -4.58
C GLY A 3 -3.02 10.67 -4.91
N GLU A 4 -2.31 11.09 -3.87
CA GLU A 4 -1.01 11.79 -3.98
C GLU A 4 0.12 10.97 -3.35
N LYS A 5 1.36 11.22 -3.79
CA LYS A 5 2.56 10.52 -3.28
C LYS A 5 2.97 11.07 -1.92
N ILE A 6 3.58 10.21 -1.11
CA ILE A 6 4.34 10.64 0.07
C ILE A 6 5.72 11.09 -0.40
N GLU A 7 6.19 12.24 0.09
CA GLU A 7 7.49 12.81 -0.28
C GLU A 7 8.40 12.96 0.95
N TYR A 8 9.70 13.10 0.72
CA TYR A 8 10.64 13.52 1.76
C TYR A 8 10.77 15.04 1.76
N GLY A 9 10.53 15.66 2.91
CA GLY A 9 10.77 17.07 3.14
C GLY A 9 12.27 17.41 3.20
N PRO A 10 12.63 18.70 3.23
CA PRO A 10 14.03 19.15 3.28
C PRO A 10 14.82 18.65 4.51
N ASP A 11 14.13 18.28 5.58
CA ASP A 11 14.68 17.73 6.82
C ASP A 11 14.69 16.19 6.86
N GLY A 12 14.33 15.53 5.76
CA GLY A 12 14.23 14.08 5.65
C GLY A 12 12.97 13.49 6.28
N ARG A 13 12.03 14.29 6.79
CA ARG A 13 10.75 13.78 7.30
C ARG A 13 9.77 13.52 6.17
N LEU A 14 8.84 12.60 6.39
CA LEU A 14 7.76 12.33 5.43
C LEU A 14 6.77 13.50 5.42
N VAL A 15 6.51 14.03 4.23
CA VAL A 15 5.40 14.94 3.93
C VAL A 15 4.27 14.07 3.39
N VAL A 16 3.23 13.88 4.21
CA VAL A 16 2.11 12.98 3.91
C VAL A 16 0.88 13.83 3.53
N PRO A 17 0.35 13.70 2.30
CA PRO A 17 -0.86 14.41 1.86
C PRO A 17 -2.10 13.90 2.61
N ASP A 18 -3.26 14.51 2.36
CA ASP A 18 -4.53 14.09 2.98
C ASP A 18 -5.10 12.79 2.36
N GLU A 19 -4.79 12.54 1.07
CA GLU A 19 -5.15 11.30 0.36
C GLU A 19 -3.92 10.55 -0.19
N PRO A 20 -3.02 10.02 0.67
CA PRO A 20 -1.80 9.35 0.22
C PRO A 20 -2.11 8.03 -0.48
N VAL A 21 -1.36 7.74 -1.55
CA VAL A 21 -1.33 6.41 -2.18
C VAL A 21 -0.35 5.52 -1.44
N ILE A 22 -0.79 4.34 -1.03
CA ILE A 22 0.03 3.33 -0.33
C ILE A 22 -0.07 2.00 -1.08
N PRO A 23 1.02 1.54 -1.71
CA PRO A 23 1.12 0.19 -2.25
C PRO A 23 0.93 -0.87 -1.17
N TYR A 24 0.18 -1.92 -1.49
CA TYR A 24 0.06 -3.10 -0.65
C TYR A 24 0.28 -4.38 -1.44
N ILE A 25 0.88 -5.38 -0.80
CA ILE A 25 0.96 -6.75 -1.29
C ILE A 25 0.13 -7.61 -0.35
N GLU A 26 -0.89 -8.32 -0.86
CA GLU A 26 -1.75 -9.20 -0.04
C GLU A 26 -0.93 -10.23 0.74
N GLY A 27 0.11 -10.75 0.10
CA GLY A 27 0.93 -11.86 0.60
C GLY A 27 0.38 -13.23 0.19
N ASP A 28 1.14 -14.25 0.52
CA ASP A 28 0.85 -15.66 0.22
C ASP A 28 0.20 -16.36 1.42
N GLY A 29 -0.30 -17.57 1.20
CA GLY A 29 -0.96 -18.38 2.25
C GLY A 29 -2.11 -17.64 2.94
N VAL A 30 -1.94 -17.31 4.22
CA VAL A 30 -2.94 -16.57 5.02
C VAL A 30 -3.00 -15.06 4.73
N GLY A 31 -2.12 -14.56 3.86
CA GLY A 31 -2.00 -13.13 3.53
C GLY A 31 -3.29 -12.47 3.07
N PRO A 32 -4.02 -13.00 2.07
CA PRO A 32 -5.25 -12.39 1.59
C PRO A 32 -6.34 -12.29 2.67
N ASP A 33 -6.41 -13.25 3.59
CA ASP A 33 -7.34 -13.19 4.73
C ASP A 33 -6.97 -12.06 5.70
N ILE A 34 -5.69 -11.97 6.04
CA ILE A 34 -5.16 -10.92 6.92
C ILE A 34 -5.34 -9.54 6.28
N TRP A 35 -5.04 -9.38 4.99
CA TRP A 35 -5.19 -8.11 4.27
C TRP A 35 -6.65 -7.64 4.25
N ARG A 36 -7.58 -8.52 3.86
CA ARG A 36 -9.03 -8.20 3.84
C ARG A 36 -9.54 -7.76 5.21
N ALA A 37 -8.99 -8.31 6.29
CA ALA A 37 -9.30 -7.85 7.65
C ALA A 37 -8.64 -6.50 7.97
N SER A 38 -7.34 -6.36 7.67
CA SER A 38 -6.50 -5.22 8.05
C SER A 38 -6.94 -3.93 7.39
N VAL A 39 -7.22 -3.94 6.08
CA VAL A 39 -7.62 -2.74 5.33
C VAL A 39 -8.89 -2.11 5.92
N ARG A 40 -9.85 -2.91 6.38
CA ARG A 40 -11.08 -2.43 7.03
C ARG A 40 -10.80 -1.75 8.36
N VAL A 41 -9.86 -2.28 9.14
CA VAL A 41 -9.44 -1.67 10.42
C VAL A 41 -8.74 -0.34 10.17
N PHE A 42 -7.84 -0.28 9.18
CA PHE A 42 -7.14 0.97 8.84
C PHE A 42 -8.09 2.05 8.34
N GLU A 43 -8.98 1.73 7.38
CA GLU A 43 -9.99 2.66 6.88
C GLU A 43 -10.89 3.19 8.00
N ALA A 44 -11.36 2.32 8.90
CA ALA A 44 -12.19 2.72 10.03
C ALA A 44 -11.43 3.61 11.03
N ALA A 45 -10.15 3.33 11.28
CA ALA A 45 -9.31 4.14 12.16
C ALA A 45 -9.08 5.55 11.57
N VAL A 46 -8.75 5.64 10.28
CA VAL A 46 -8.57 6.93 9.58
C VAL A 46 -9.87 7.73 9.61
N GLN A 47 -11.00 7.11 9.26
CA GLN A 47 -12.31 7.76 9.29
C GLN A 47 -12.66 8.25 10.70
N LYS A 48 -12.37 7.46 11.74
CA LYS A 48 -12.66 7.83 13.12
C LYS A 48 -11.83 9.04 13.59
N CYS A 49 -10.57 9.13 13.20
CA CYS A 49 -9.67 10.20 13.63
C CYS A 49 -9.82 11.49 12.81
N TYR A 50 -10.13 11.36 11.51
CA TYR A 50 -10.07 12.48 10.57
C TYR A 50 -11.38 12.80 9.86
N GLY A 51 -12.42 11.97 10.03
CA GLY A 51 -13.63 12.05 9.23
C GLY A 51 -13.30 11.90 7.75
N ASN A 52 -13.97 12.69 6.90
CA ASN A 52 -13.71 12.70 5.47
C ASN A 52 -12.50 13.54 5.05
N ARG A 53 -11.75 14.13 5.99
CA ARG A 53 -10.60 14.99 5.65
C ARG A 53 -9.38 14.20 5.22
N ARG A 54 -9.28 12.92 5.59
CA ARG A 54 -8.17 12.05 5.19
C ARG A 54 -8.69 10.68 4.78
N ARG A 55 -7.98 10.04 3.85
CA ARG A 55 -8.26 8.68 3.37
C ARG A 55 -7.00 8.08 2.79
N VAL A 56 -6.79 6.76 2.91
CA VAL A 56 -5.70 6.10 2.18
C VAL A 56 -6.21 5.62 0.82
N ARG A 57 -5.40 5.81 -0.23
CA ARG A 57 -5.64 5.24 -1.55
C ARG A 57 -4.77 4.00 -1.70
N TRP A 58 -5.36 2.83 -1.49
CA TRP A 58 -4.64 1.56 -1.59
C TRP A 58 -4.35 1.20 -3.05
N LEU A 59 -3.09 0.92 -3.36
CA LEU A 59 -2.64 0.46 -4.67
C LEU A 59 -2.17 -0.99 -4.53
N GLU A 60 -2.80 -1.94 -5.22
CA GLU A 60 -2.31 -3.32 -5.17
C GLU A 60 -1.01 -3.46 -5.98
N ALA A 61 0.00 -4.03 -5.35
CA ALA A 61 1.23 -4.48 -5.97
C ALA A 61 1.37 -6.00 -5.79
N PHE A 62 2.10 -6.65 -6.68
CA PHE A 62 2.16 -8.12 -6.72
C PHE A 62 3.57 -8.61 -6.37
N ALA A 63 3.66 -9.51 -5.39
CA ALA A 63 4.83 -10.35 -5.16
C ALA A 63 4.35 -11.73 -4.68
N GLY A 64 5.24 -12.73 -4.71
CA GLY A 64 4.93 -14.07 -4.22
C GLY A 64 4.17 -14.94 -5.22
N GLU A 65 3.45 -15.93 -4.72
CA GLU A 65 2.69 -16.91 -5.52
C GLU A 65 1.69 -16.23 -6.46
N LYS A 66 1.02 -15.18 -5.98
CA LYS A 66 0.08 -14.40 -6.80
C LYS A 66 0.78 -13.73 -7.99
N ALA A 67 1.95 -13.14 -7.77
CA ALA A 67 2.73 -12.52 -8.85
C ALA A 67 3.22 -13.57 -9.85
N PHE A 68 3.75 -14.68 -9.37
CA PHE A 68 4.24 -15.75 -10.25
C PHE A 68 3.11 -16.36 -11.09
N GLY A 69 1.92 -16.53 -10.52
CA GLY A 69 0.74 -17.01 -11.24
C GLY A 69 0.29 -16.07 -12.36
N LEU A 70 0.36 -14.75 -12.15
CA LEU A 70 -0.10 -13.75 -13.11
C LEU A 70 0.96 -13.38 -14.16
N LYS A 71 2.23 -13.30 -13.74
CA LYS A 71 3.31 -12.66 -14.51
C LYS A 71 4.51 -13.56 -14.76
N ARG A 72 4.52 -14.77 -14.18
CA ARG A 72 5.66 -15.70 -14.23
C ARG A 72 6.94 -15.12 -13.62
N ASP A 73 6.76 -14.17 -12.69
CA ASP A 73 7.81 -13.50 -11.94
C ASP A 73 7.37 -13.36 -10.48
N TRP A 74 8.25 -13.69 -9.55
CA TRP A 74 8.00 -13.64 -8.10
C TRP A 74 8.03 -12.21 -7.55
N ALA A 75 8.82 -11.32 -8.16
CA ALA A 75 8.96 -9.94 -7.74
C ALA A 75 9.10 -9.04 -8.97
N PRO A 76 7.99 -8.79 -9.70
CA PRO A 76 7.97 -7.92 -10.86
C PRO A 76 8.59 -6.55 -10.57
N GLU A 77 9.40 -6.04 -11.51
CA GLU A 77 10.08 -4.73 -11.39
C GLU A 77 9.09 -3.61 -11.04
N GLU A 78 7.92 -3.59 -11.68
CA GLU A 78 6.87 -2.59 -11.41
C GLU A 78 6.40 -2.55 -9.94
N THR A 79 6.49 -3.68 -9.20
CA THR A 79 6.20 -3.71 -7.76
C THR A 79 7.29 -2.97 -6.99
N ILE A 80 8.54 -3.17 -7.36
CA ILE A 80 9.70 -2.49 -6.76
C ILE A 80 9.61 -0.99 -7.07
N GLU A 81 9.38 -0.63 -8.33
CA GLU A 81 9.21 0.75 -8.79
C GLU A 81 8.06 1.44 -8.05
N ALA A 82 6.91 0.79 -7.90
CA ALA A 82 5.78 1.37 -7.16
C ALA A 82 6.14 1.64 -5.69
N ILE A 83 6.80 0.72 -4.99
CA ILE A 83 7.17 0.93 -3.59
C ILE A 83 8.20 2.07 -3.47
N LEU A 84 9.17 2.15 -4.39
CA LEU A 84 10.14 3.24 -4.44
C LEU A 84 9.51 4.59 -4.78
N GLU A 85 8.51 4.61 -5.66
CA GLU A 85 7.78 5.81 -6.07
C GLU A 85 6.92 6.34 -4.92
N TYR A 86 6.17 5.48 -4.26
CA TYR A 86 5.21 5.85 -3.20
C TYR A 86 5.80 5.84 -1.78
N LYS A 87 7.07 5.45 -1.62
CA LYS A 87 7.91 5.48 -0.40
C LYS A 87 7.50 4.54 0.74
N VAL A 88 6.21 4.40 0.97
CA VAL A 88 5.64 3.58 2.06
C VAL A 88 4.76 2.52 1.44
N GLY A 89 5.09 1.25 1.65
CA GLY A 89 4.26 0.11 1.28
C GLY A 89 4.00 -0.82 2.46
N ILE A 90 2.93 -1.61 2.38
CA ILE A 90 2.59 -2.64 3.38
C ILE A 90 2.55 -4.01 2.70
N LYS A 91 2.99 -5.06 3.40
CA LYS A 91 3.03 -6.41 2.83
C LYS A 91 2.55 -7.47 3.81
N GLY A 92 1.73 -8.39 3.32
CA GLY A 92 1.39 -9.63 4.01
C GLY A 92 2.58 -10.60 4.14
N PRO A 93 2.41 -11.79 4.73
CA PRO A 93 3.44 -12.83 4.70
C PRO A 93 3.76 -13.23 3.25
N LEU A 94 5.02 -13.51 2.96
CA LEU A 94 5.51 -14.05 1.69
C LEU A 94 6.29 -15.32 2.02
#